data_AF-A0A7X4IW65-F1
#
_entry.id   AF-A0A7X4IW65-F1
#
_cell.length_a   1.000
_cell.length_b   1.000
_cell.length_c   1.000
_cell.angle_alpha   90.00
_cell.angle_beta   90.00
_cell.angle_gamma   90.00
#
_symmetry.space_group_name_H-M   'P 1'
#
loop_
_entity.id
_entity.type
_entity.pdbx_description
1 polymer ?
#
loop_
_entity_poly.entity_id
_entity_poly.type
_entity_poly.pdbx_seq_one_letter_code
_entity_poly.pdbx_strand_id
1 'polypeptide(L)' 'MDGNDAPGKCPVMHATFGARSNRDWWPNQLNLRILHQNSSLSDPMGPAFSYAEEFKKLDLKALKQDLYDLMTDSQDWWPA' A
#
# COMPACT_ATOMS: atom_id res chain seq x y z
N MET A 1 -2.75 6.04 -34.66
CA MET A 1 -1.90 6.97 -33.87
C MET A 1 -2.64 7.20 -32.56
N ASP A 2 -2.39 6.31 -31.60
CA ASP A 2 -3.42 5.80 -30.69
C ASP A 2 -3.45 6.50 -29.33
N GLY A 3 -3.30 7.83 -29.31
CA GLY A 3 -3.65 8.68 -28.16
C GLY A 3 -3.09 8.26 -26.79
N ASN A 4 -1.96 7.55 -26.77
CA ASN A 4 -1.42 6.86 -25.59
C ASN A 4 -0.36 7.67 -24.82
N ASP A 5 -0.02 8.88 -25.30
CA ASP A 5 1.14 9.64 -24.80
C ASP A 5 0.82 10.57 -23.59
N ALA A 6 -0.28 10.30 -22.87
CA ALA A 6 -0.59 11.06 -21.66
C ALA A 6 0.13 10.44 -20.44
N PRO A 7 0.83 11.24 -19.60
CA PRO A 7 1.57 10.73 -18.45
C PRO A 7 0.63 10.01 -17.47
N GLY A 8 1.05 8.84 -16.97
CA GLY A 8 0.30 8.05 -15.98
C GLY A 8 -0.75 7.08 -16.51
N LYS A 9 -0.80 6.82 -17.83
CA LYS A 9 -1.65 5.78 -18.43
C LYS A 9 -0.92 4.44 -18.56
N CYS A 10 -1.66 3.35 -18.37
CA CYS A 10 -1.17 2.00 -18.67
C CYS A 10 -1.09 1.82 -20.21
N PRO A 11 0.03 1.33 -20.75
CA PRO A 11 0.21 1.20 -22.21
C PRO A 11 -0.69 0.12 -22.83
N VAL A 12 -1.17 -0.83 -22.02
CA VAL A 12 -2.13 -1.86 -22.41
C VAL A 12 -3.37 -1.72 -21.52
N MET A 13 -4.51 -1.43 -22.12
CA MET A 13 -5.78 -1.22 -21.40
C MET A 13 -6.44 -2.56 -21.06
N HIS A 14 -6.47 -2.91 -19.78
CA HIS A 14 -7.21 -4.08 -19.28
C HIS A 14 -8.68 -3.68 -19.00
N ALA A 15 -9.63 -4.34 -19.67
CA ALA A 15 -11.04 -3.95 -19.69
C ALA A 15 -11.77 -4.00 -18.33
N THR A 16 -11.29 -4.82 -17.38
CA THR A 16 -11.98 -5.07 -16.10
C THR A 16 -11.74 -3.97 -15.05
N PHE A 17 -10.60 -3.29 -15.07
CA PHE A 17 -10.22 -2.27 -14.07
C PHE A 17 -9.62 -0.97 -14.66
N GLY A 18 -9.44 -0.91 -15.99
CA GLY A 18 -8.87 0.23 -16.71
C GLY A 18 -9.88 1.02 -17.55
N ALA A 19 -11.18 0.78 -17.38
CA ALA A 19 -12.22 1.54 -18.09
C ALA A 19 -12.27 3.00 -17.61
N ARG A 20 -12.75 3.91 -18.47
CA ARG A 20 -12.93 5.33 -18.11
C ARG A 20 -13.81 5.46 -16.87
N SER A 21 -13.34 6.24 -15.92
CA SER A 21 -13.99 6.54 -14.65
C SER A 21 -14.59 7.96 -14.65
N ASN A 22 -15.39 8.29 -13.64
CA ASN A 22 -15.95 9.65 -13.47
C ASN A 22 -14.86 10.74 -13.42
N ARG A 23 -13.67 10.42 -12.90
CA ARG A 23 -12.55 11.38 -12.85
C ARG A 23 -12.04 11.74 -14.25
N ASP A 24 -12.14 10.82 -15.21
CA ASP A 24 -11.71 11.06 -16.59
C ASP A 24 -12.71 11.96 -17.34
N TRP A 25 -13.99 11.89 -16.96
CA TRP A 25 -15.05 12.72 -17.54
C TRP A 25 -15.17 14.10 -16.89
N TRP A 26 -14.97 14.18 -15.57
CA TRP A 26 -15.06 15.42 -14.79
C TRP A 26 -13.79 15.63 -13.97
N PRO A 27 -12.68 16.08 -14.58
CA PRO A 27 -11.38 16.17 -13.92
C PRO A 27 -11.36 17.17 -12.74
N ASN A 28 -12.25 18.16 -12.73
CA ASN A 28 -12.35 19.18 -11.68
C ASN A 28 -13.49 18.90 -10.67
N GLN A 29 -14.09 17.70 -10.68
CA GLN A 29 -15.10 17.32 -9.71
C GLN A 29 -14.50 17.19 -8.30
N LEU A 30 -15.23 17.64 -7.27
CA LEU A 30 -14.82 17.48 -5.87
C LEU A 30 -14.59 15.99 -5.53
N ASN A 31 -13.40 15.67 -5.03
CA ASN A 31 -13.02 14.31 -4.70
C ASN A 31 -13.40 13.94 -3.25
N LEU A 32 -14.48 13.18 -3.08
CA LEU A 32 -14.93 12.69 -1.77
C LEU A 32 -14.22 11.39 -1.33
N ARG A 33 -13.34 10.81 -2.15
CA ARG A 33 -12.65 9.55 -1.82
C ARG A 33 -11.78 9.64 -0.58
N ILE A 34 -11.29 10.83 -0.29
CA ILE A 34 -10.47 11.11 0.89
C ILE A 34 -11.19 10.81 2.21
N LEU A 35 -12.53 10.90 2.22
CA LEU A 35 -13.32 10.76 3.45
C LEU A 35 -13.53 9.29 3.87
N HIS A 36 -13.22 8.34 2.99
CA HIS A 36 -13.34 6.91 3.26
C HIS A 36 -12.03 6.15 3.00
N GLN A 37 -10.90 6.86 3.02
CA GLN A 37 -9.59 6.21 3.06
C GLN A 37 -9.43 5.48 4.39
N ASN A 38 -8.72 4.34 4.37
CA ASN A 38 -8.42 3.53 5.56
C ASN A 38 -9.67 3.12 6.37
N SER A 39 -10.75 2.78 5.68
CA SER A 39 -11.94 2.21 6.32
C SER A 39 -11.59 0.90 7.03
N SER A 40 -12.27 0.64 8.16
CA SER A 40 -12.18 -0.64 8.89
C SER A 40 -12.56 -1.86 8.06
N LEU A 41 -13.30 -1.68 6.96
CA LEU A 41 -13.62 -2.76 6.00
C LEU A 41 -12.38 -3.28 5.27
N SER A 42 -11.34 -2.46 5.13
CA SER A 42 -10.07 -2.83 4.50
C SER A 42 -8.98 -3.19 5.52
N ASP A 43 -9.27 -3.08 6.82
CA ASP A 43 -8.31 -3.39 7.88
C ASP A 43 -8.32 -4.89 8.20
N PRO A 44 -7.22 -5.63 7.95
CA PRO A 44 -7.15 -7.06 8.23
C PRO A 44 -7.03 -7.39 9.73
N MET A 45 -6.67 -6.43 10.59
CA MET A 45 -6.38 -6.66 12.01
C MET A 45 -7.65 -6.79 12.86
N GLY A 46 -8.78 -6.31 12.36
CA GLY A 46 -10.08 -6.39 13.01
C GLY A 46 -10.29 -5.37 14.14
N PRO A 47 -11.55 -5.15 14.54
CA PRO A 47 -11.95 -4.01 15.39
C PRO A 47 -11.46 -4.10 16.84
N ALA A 48 -11.06 -5.28 17.30
CA ALA A 48 -10.58 -5.50 18.67
C ALA A 48 -9.07 -5.32 18.82
N PHE A 49 -8.33 -5.14 17.71
CA PHE A 49 -6.87 -5.04 17.74
C PHE A 49 -6.40 -3.66 18.23
N SER A 50 -5.47 -3.66 19.19
CA SER A 50 -4.83 -2.44 19.69
C SER A 50 -3.32 -2.52 19.51
N TYR A 51 -2.80 -1.82 18.49
CA TYR A 51 -1.37 -1.78 18.22
C TYR A 51 -0.55 -1.32 19.42
N ALA A 52 -1.04 -0.30 20.15
CA ALA A 52 -0.33 0.24 21.31
C ALA A 52 -0.21 -0.78 22.45
N GLU A 53 -1.23 -1.62 22.67
CA GLU A 53 -1.18 -2.66 23.71
C GLU A 53 -0.29 -3.84 23.31
N GLU A 54 -0.35 -4.26 22.05
CA GLU A 54 0.53 -5.33 21.57
C GLU A 54 2.00 -4.89 21.50
N PHE A 55 2.27 -3.65 21.10
CA PHE A 55 3.62 -3.11 21.06
C PHE A 55 4.28 -3.04 22.45
N LYS A 56 3.51 -2.75 23.51
CA LYS A 56 4.03 -2.74 24.89
C LYS A 56 4.48 -4.11 25.37
N LYS A 57 3.90 -5.19 24.83
CA LYS A 57 4.26 -6.58 25.17
C LYS A 57 5.50 -7.07 24.42
N LEU A 58 5.95 -6.34 23.40
CA LEU A 58 7.04 -6.73 22.53
C LEU A 58 8.39 -6.64 23.25
N ASP A 59 9.20 -7.69 23.13
CA ASP A 59 10.59 -7.66 23.60
C ASP A 59 11.45 -6.84 22.63
N LEU A 60 11.61 -5.56 22.95
CA LEU A 60 12.42 -4.64 22.14
C LEU A 60 13.91 -4.98 22.14
N LYS A 61 14.41 -5.72 23.14
CA LYS A 61 15.82 -6.10 23.18
C LYS A 61 16.07 -7.24 22.20
N ALA A 62 15.23 -8.27 22.22
CA ALA A 62 15.28 -9.37 21.26
C ALA A 62 15.11 -8.85 19.83
N LEU A 63 14.09 -8.02 19.57
CA LEU A 63 13.86 -7.46 18.24
C LEU A 63 15.08 -6.71 17.68
N LYS A 64 15.73 -5.89 18.51
CA LYS A 64 16.92 -5.15 18.07
C LYS A 64 18.09 -6.09 17.78
N GLN A 65 18.25 -7.15 18.57
CA GLN A 65 19.28 -8.14 18.31
C GLN A 65 19.03 -8.87 16.99
N ASP A 66 17.80 -9.32 16.75
CA ASP A 66 17.41 -9.97 15.49
C ASP A 66 17.68 -9.06 14.28
N LEU A 67 17.46 -7.76 14.42
CA LEU A 67 17.79 -6.78 13.38
C LEU A 67 19.31 -6.66 13.14
N TYR A 68 20.14 -6.65 14.19
CA TYR A 68 21.59 -6.63 14.03
C TYR A 68 22.11 -7.90 13.36
N ASP A 69 21.54 -9.04 13.70
CA ASP A 69 21.92 -10.32 13.10
C ASP A 69 21.54 -10.34 11.61
N LEU A 70 20.33 -9.89 11.28
CA LEU A 70 19.83 -9.77 9.90
C LEU A 70 20.72 -8.89 9.00
N MET A 71 21.33 -7.83 9.55
CA MET A 71 22.23 -6.97 8.78
C MET A 71 23.47 -7.70 8.23
N THR A 72 23.80 -8.86 8.80
CA THR A 72 24.94 -9.70 8.38
C THR A 72 24.53 -11.04 7.77
N ASP A 73 23.23 -11.32 7.73
CA ASP A 73 22.67 -12.55 7.16
C ASP A 73 22.32 -12.36 5.69
N SER A 74 23.34 -12.43 4.83
CA SER A 74 23.21 -12.23 3.39
C SER A 74 22.28 -13.26 2.76
N GLN A 75 21.38 -12.78 1.91
CA GLN A 75 20.44 -13.64 1.20
C GLN A 75 20.88 -13.83 -0.25
N ASP A 76 20.87 -15.06 -0.77
CA ASP A 76 21.36 -15.35 -2.13
C ASP A 76 20.61 -14.59 -3.23
N TRP A 77 19.34 -14.27 -3.00
CA TRP A 77 18.50 -13.51 -3.92
C TRP A 77 18.76 -11.99 -3.87
N TRP A 78 19.39 -11.51 -2.80
CA TRP A 78 19.85 -10.13 -2.66
C TRP A 78 21.07 -10.05 -1.72
N PRO A 79 22.28 -10.28 -2.25
CA PRO A 79 23.49 -10.31 -1.43
C PRO A 79 23.75 -8.97 -0.76
N ALA A 80 24.28 -9.02 0.47
CA ALA A 80 24.62 -7.85 1.28
C ALA A 80 25.81 -7.06 0.72
#